data_AF-A0A2D5PAT7-F1
#
_entry.id   AF-A0A2D5PAT7-F1
#
_cell.length_a   1.000
_cell.length_b   1.000
_cell.length_c   1.000
_cell.angle_alpha   90.00
_cell.angle_beta   90.00
_cell.angle_gamma   90.00
#
_symmetry.space_group_name_H-M   'P 1'
#
loop_
_entity.id
_entity.type
_entity.pdbx_description
1 polymer ?
#
loop_
_entity_poly.entity_id
_entity_poly.type
_entity_poly.pdbx_seq_one_letter_code
_entity_poly.pdbx_strand_id
1 'polypeptide(L)' 'MVGHTVLIGENISVQVMGIQRRQIISLGFNAPSEIPIWREEIYNKIQKELKEGCHAKSNS' A
#
# COMPACT_ATOMS: atom_id res chain seq x y z
N MET A 1 14.36 -8.36 -16.93
CA MET A 1 13.01 -8.78 -17.38
C MET A 1 11.99 -8.05 -16.56
N VAL A 2 11.17 -7.21 -17.19
CA VAL A 2 10.04 -6.50 -16.58
C VAL A 2 8.78 -7.16 -17.14
N GLY A 3 7.78 -7.43 -16.31
CA GLY A 3 6.58 -8.19 -16.72
C GLY A 3 6.14 -9.30 -15.76
N HIS A 4 6.55 -9.26 -14.49
CA HIS A 4 6.03 -10.20 -13.50
C HIS A 4 4.68 -9.66 -13.01
N THR A 5 3.62 -10.40 -13.30
CA THR A 5 2.28 -10.17 -12.76
C THR A 5 2.16 -11.00 -11.49
N VAL A 6 1.90 -10.36 -10.36
CA VAL A 6 1.63 -11.01 -9.08
C VAL A 6 0.12 -11.01 -8.87
N LEU A 7 -0.45 -12.20 -8.72
CA LEU A 7 -1.85 -12.39 -8.39
C LEU A 7 -1.97 -12.52 -6.87
N ILE A 8 -2.91 -11.80 -6.26
CA ILE A 8 -3.20 -11.85 -4.83
C ILE A 8 -4.66 -12.25 -4.66
N GLY A 9 -4.91 -13.45 -4.13
CA GLY A 9 -6.25 -14.01 -4.04
C GLY A 9 -6.86 -14.25 -5.43
N GLU A 10 -8.18 -14.07 -5.55
CA GLU A 10 -8.92 -14.29 -6.81
C GLU A 10 -9.24 -13.00 -7.57
N ASN A 11 -9.15 -11.83 -6.92
CA ASN A 11 -9.68 -10.56 -7.45
C ASN A 11 -8.64 -9.45 -7.59
N ILE A 12 -7.39 -9.67 -7.16
CA ILE A 12 -6.36 -8.62 -7.19
C ILE A 12 -5.21 -9.05 -8.08
N SER A 13 -4.84 -8.19 -9.03
CA SER A 13 -3.66 -8.37 -9.88
C SER A 13 -2.75 -7.15 -9.81
N VAL A 14 -1.45 -7.40 -9.59
CA VAL A 14 -0.40 -6.39 -9.54
C VAL A 14 0.56 -6.61 -10.69
N GLN A 15 0.84 -5.58 -11.48
CA GLN A 15 1.75 -5.66 -12.61
C GLN A 15 2.86 -4.63 -12.50
N VAL A 16 4.11 -5.06 -12.68
CA VAL A 16 5.23 -4.14 -12.82
C VAL A 16 5.30 -3.68 -14.27
N MET A 17 4.89 -2.44 -14.53
CA MET A 17 4.83 -1.85 -15.87
C MET A 17 6.20 -1.36 -16.37
N GLY A 18 7.08 -0.93 -15.45
CA GLY A 18 8.35 -0.36 -15.84
C GLY A 18 9.23 0.01 -14.66
N ILE A 19 10.54 0.04 -14.91
CA ILE A 19 11.54 0.59 -13.99
C ILE A 19 12.27 1.68 -14.77
N GLN A 20 12.13 2.94 -14.37
CA GLN A 20 12.89 4.03 -14.95
C GLN A 20 14.29 4.11 -14.33
N ARG A 21 15.29 4.60 -15.09
CA ARG A 21 16.65 4.89 -14.58
C ARG A 21 16.63 6.10 -13.64
N ARG A 22 16.09 5.89 -12.41
CA ARG A 22 16.18 6.72 -11.19
C ARG A 22 15.21 6.16 -10.11
N GLN A 23 15.20 4.85 -9.86
CA GLN A 23 14.40 4.16 -8.82
C GLN A 23 12.87 4.33 -8.88
N ILE A 24 12.32 5.00 -9.90
CA ILE A 24 10.87 5.12 -10.08
C ILE A 24 10.38 3.83 -10.73
N ILE A 25 9.62 3.05 -9.95
CA ILE A 25 8.97 1.82 -10.41
C ILE A 25 7.48 2.14 -10.62
N SER A 26 6.96 1.77 -11.79
CA SER A 26 5.54 1.87 -12.09
C SER A 26 4.88 0.54 -11.82
N LEU A 27 3.96 0.52 -10.85
CA LEU A 27 3.11 -0.63 -10.56
C LEU A 27 1.66 -0.31 -10.95
N GLY A 28 1.04 -1.19 -11.72
CA GLY A 28 -0.38 -1.21 -11.97
C GLY A 28 -1.08 -2.13 -10.97
N PHE A 29 -2.19 -1.68 -10.41
CA PHE A 29 -3.03 -2.47 -9.51
C PHE A 29 -4.43 -2.55 -10.11
N ASN A 30 -5.00 -3.75 -10.12
CA ASN A 30 -6.40 -3.98 -10.40
C ASN A 30 -6.99 -4.72 -9.21
N ALA A 31 -8.00 -4.14 -8.58
CA ALA A 31 -8.66 -4.67 -7.40
C ALA A 31 -10.13 -4.18 -7.38
N PRO A 32 -11.04 -4.93 -6.75
CA PRO A 32 -12.44 -4.52 -6.60
C PRO A 32 -12.57 -3.28 -5.70
N SER A 33 -13.57 -2.44 -5.96
CA SER A 33 -13.80 -1.17 -5.26
C SER A 33 -14.03 -1.29 -3.75
N GLU A 34 -14.36 -2.49 -3.25
CA GLU A 34 -14.53 -2.77 -1.83
C GLU A 34 -13.19 -2.76 -1.06
N ILE A 35 -12.07 -3.00 -1.75
CA ILE A 35 -10.76 -3.12 -1.13
C ILE A 35 -9.95 -1.84 -1.37
N PRO A 36 -9.74 -0.99 -0.34
CA PRO A 36 -8.99 0.24 -0.52
C PRO A 36 -7.49 -0.08 -0.62
N ILE A 37 -6.84 0.41 -1.68
CA ILE A 37 -5.41 0.24 -1.92
C ILE A 37 -4.66 1.44 -1.35
N TRP A 38 -3.71 1.19 -0.45
CA TRP A 38 -2.89 2.22 0.18
C TRP A 38 -1.41 1.97 -0.09
N ARG A 39 -0.62 3.05 -0.06
CA ARG A 39 0.83 2.91 0.06
C ARG A 39 1.16 2.57 1.51
N GLU A 40 1.94 1.52 1.72
CA GLU A 40 2.30 0.99 3.05
C GLU A 40 2.83 2.09 4.00
N GLU A 41 3.66 2.97 3.48
CA GLU A 41 4.26 4.09 4.22
C GLU A 41 3.24 5.06 4.84
N ILE A 42 2.13 5.33 4.13
CA ILE A 42 1.07 6.23 4.59
C ILE A 42 0.21 5.52 5.64
N TYR A 43 -0.11 4.24 5.40
CA TYR A 43 -0.92 3.43 6.32
C TYR A 43 -0.23 3.27 7.68
N ASN A 44 1.05 2.91 7.68
CA ASN A 44 1.83 2.74 8.90
C ASN A 44 1.94 4.04 9.71
N LYS A 45 2.11 5.18 9.03
CA LYS A 45 2.18 6.48 9.69
C LYS A 45 0.86 6.84 10.39
N ILE A 46 -0.26 6.72 9.68
CA ILE A 46 -1.59 7.01 10.24
C ILE A 46 -1.92 6.05 11.39
N GLN A 47 -1.61 4.75 11.25
CA GLN A 47 -1.89 3.78 12.31
C GLN A 47 -1.07 4.05 13.58
N LYS A 48 0.18 4.49 13.43
CA LYS A 48 1.03 4.89 14.53
C LYS A 48 0.47 6.14 15.23
N GLU A 49 0.13 7.17 14.47
CA GLU A 49 -0.48 8.40 15.01
C GLU A 49 -1.82 8.13 15.71
N LEU A 50 -2.67 7.26 15.15
CA LEU A 50 -3.94 6.85 15.77
C LEU A 50 -3.71 6.06 17.07
N LYS A 51 -2.71 5.19 17.12
CA LYS A 51 -2.34 4.47 18.35
C LYS A 51 -1.78 5.41 19.43
N GLU A 52 -0.94 6.36 19.05
CA GLU A 52 -0.33 7.32 19.97
C GLU A 52 -1.37 8.34 20.49
N GLY A 53 -2.30 8.79 19.65
CA GLY A 53 -3.39 9.69 20.04
C GLY A 53 -4.40 9.08 21.01
N CYS A 54 -4.55 7.76 21.04
CA CYS A 54 -5.47 7.06 21.94
C CYS A 54 -4.90 6.87 23.37
N HIS A 55 -3.58 6.99 23.57
CA HIS A 55 -2.96 6.81 24.89
C HIS A 55 -2.84 8.12 25.71
N ALA A 56 -3.24 9.27 25.16
CA ALA A 56 -3.04 10.58 25.78
C ALA A 56 -4.20 11.08 26.67
N LYS A 57 -5.14 10.21 27.08
CA LYS A 57 -6.20 10.55 28.05
C LYS A 57 -6.37 9.45 29.12
N SER A 58 -5.30 9.15 29.83
CA SER A 58 -5.34 8.39 31.08
C SER A 58 -4.11 8.75 31.92
N ASN A 59 -4.06 9.97 32.44
CA ASN A 59 -3.42 10.33 33.71
C ASN A 59 -3.46 11.85 33.88
N SER A 60 -4.52 12.35 34.50
CA SER A 60 -4.50 13.01 35.81
C SER A 60 -5.70 13.92 36.01
#